data_AF-A0A940B1D9-F1
#
_entry.id   AF-A0A940B1D9-F1
#
_cell.length_a   1.000
_cell.length_b   1.000
_cell.length_c   1.000
_cell.angle_alpha   90.00
_cell.angle_beta   90.00
_cell.angle_gamma   90.00
#
_symmetry.space_group_name_H-M   'P 1'
#
loop_
_entity.id
_entity.type
_entity.pdbx_description
1 polymer ?
#
loop_
_entity_poly.entity_id
_entity_poly.type
_entity_poly.pdbx_seq_one_letter_code
_entity_poly.pdbx_strand_id
1 'polypeptide(L)'
;MKTTFLRPVLDLDATGAKIKTLMKQRGISPRQLQLILNFPYVQTVYNWFAGKNMPTIDNLVVLAQILGVPMDEIVVTTMVEVDIEEGRVVLSA
;
A
#
# COMPACT_ATOMS: atom_id res chain seq x y z
N MET A 1 -11.00 20.12 25.99
CA MET A 1 -10.38 18.84 26.39
C MET A 1 -9.64 18.32 25.17
N LYS A 2 -8.34 18.05 25.30
CA LYS A 2 -7.48 17.56 24.23
C LYS A 2 -7.38 16.04 24.33
N THR A 3 -7.73 15.32 23.26
CA THR A 3 -7.59 13.86 23.19
C THR A 3 -6.63 13.50 22.07
N THR A 4 -5.56 12.78 22.37
CA THR A 4 -4.60 12.27 21.39
C THR A 4 -4.98 10.85 20.97
N PHE A 5 -5.01 10.59 19.67
CA PHE A 5 -5.32 9.28 19.07
C PHE A 5 -4.19 8.83 18.14
N LEU A 6 -3.84 7.55 18.19
CA LEU A 6 -2.93 6.93 17.21
C LEU A 6 -3.72 6.39 16.04
N ARG A 7 -3.57 7.04 14.88
CA ARG A 7 -4.26 6.64 13.64
C ARG A 7 -3.30 5.93 12.69
N PRO A 8 -3.65 4.74 12.18
CA PRO A 8 -2.85 4.12 11.14
C PRO A 8 -3.00 4.89 9.82
N VAL A 9 -1.89 5.08 9.12
CA VAL A 9 -1.82 5.61 7.76
C VAL A 9 -0.98 4.67 6.90
N LEU A 10 -1.31 4.58 5.62
CA LEU A 10 -0.53 3.79 4.68
C LEU A 10 0.86 4.41 4.48
N ASP A 11 1.87 3.55 4.53
CA ASP A 11 3.23 3.87 4.11
C ASP A 11 3.40 3.38 2.66
N LEU A 12 3.39 4.30 1.70
CA LEU A 12 3.45 3.98 0.28
C LEU A 12 4.79 3.36 -0.12
N ASP A 13 5.90 3.87 0.43
CA ASP A 13 7.25 3.39 0.09
C ASP A 13 7.47 1.98 0.64
N ALA A 14 7.11 1.76 1.90
CA ALA A 14 7.21 0.45 2.54
C ALA A 14 6.26 -0.56 1.89
N THR A 15 5.04 -0.14 1.53
CA THR A 15 4.09 -1.00 0.78
C THR A 15 4.64 -1.36 -0.60
N GLY A 16 5.21 -0.39 -1.33
CA GLY A 16 5.86 -0.63 -2.61
C GLY A 16 7.01 -1.64 -2.54
N ALA A 17 7.87 -1.50 -1.53
CA ALA A 17 8.96 -2.43 -1.25
C ALA A 17 8.45 -3.83 -0.86
N LYS A 18 7.35 -3.90 -0.09
CA LYS A 18 6.69 -5.16 0.30
C LYS A 18 6.15 -5.90 -0.94
N ILE A 19 5.42 -5.22 -1.82
CA ILE A 19 4.91 -5.80 -3.07
C ILE A 19 6.07 -6.37 -3.90
N LYS A 20 7.13 -5.58 -4.10
CA LYS A 20 8.32 -6.02 -4.85
C LYS A 20 8.97 -7.28 -4.26
N THR A 21 9.04 -7.35 -2.94
CA THR A 21 9.62 -8.50 -2.21
C THR A 21 8.76 -9.75 -2.38
N LEU A 22 7.44 -9.64 -2.18
CA LEU A 22 6.50 -10.75 -2.34
C LEU A 22 6.49 -11.27 -3.78
N MET A 23 6.47 -10.37 -4.77
CA MET A 23 6.57 -10.76 -6.18
C MET A 23 7.86 -11.53 -6.49
N LYS A 24 9.00 -11.09 -5.95
CA LYS A 24 10.29 -11.79 -6.11
C LYS A 24 10.24 -13.18 -5.48
N GLN A 25 9.66 -13.32 -4.28
CA GLN A 25 9.50 -14.62 -3.61
C GLN A 25 8.61 -15.58 -4.40
N ARG A 26 7.63 -15.07 -5.13
CA ARG A 26 6.73 -15.87 -5.99
C ARG A 26 7.24 -16.04 -7.43
N GLY A 27 8.39 -15.47 -7.78
CA GLY A 27 8.96 -15.57 -9.13
C GLY A 27 8.16 -14.83 -10.20
N ILE A 28 7.44 -13.76 -9.82
CA ILE A 28 6.57 -13.00 -10.73
C ILE A 28 7.26 -11.72 -11.17
N SER A 29 7.43 -11.55 -12.48
CA SER A 29 7.98 -10.34 -13.08
C SER A 29 6.95 -9.21 -13.16
N PRO A 30 7.39 -7.94 -13.17
CA PRO A 30 6.50 -6.79 -13.41
C PRO A 30 5.69 -6.90 -14.71
N ARG A 31 6.28 -7.48 -15.76
CA ARG A 31 5.60 -7.71 -17.04
C ARG A 31 4.46 -8.73 -16.91
N GLN A 32 4.67 -9.83 -16.20
CA GLN A 32 3.61 -10.81 -15.94
C GLN A 32 2.47 -10.18 -15.13
N LEU A 33 2.80 -9.45 -14.07
CA LEU A 33 1.78 -8.79 -13.26
C LEU A 33 0.96 -7.77 -14.07
N GLN A 34 1.62 -6.98 -14.92
CA GLN A 34 0.95 -6.04 -15.82
C GLN A 34 -0.02 -6.76 -16.78
N LEU A 35 0.35 -7.92 -17.33
CA LEU A 35 -0.54 -8.69 -18.20
C LEU A 35 -1.74 -9.24 -17.42
N ILE A 36 -1.53 -9.75 -16.20
CA ILE A 36 -2.61 -10.29 -15.37
C ILE A 36 -3.61 -9.19 -14.96
N LEU A 37 -3.12 -8.01 -14.63
CA LEU A 37 -3.93 -6.85 -14.26
C LEU A 37 -4.49 -6.07 -15.47
N ASN A 38 -4.19 -6.52 -16.69
CA ASN A 38 -4.60 -5.88 -17.93
C ASN A 38 -4.24 -4.37 -18.00
N PHE A 39 -3.09 -3.97 -17.46
CA PHE A 39 -2.64 -2.59 -17.60
C PHE A 39 -2.06 -2.35 -18.99
N PRO A 40 -2.23 -1.14 -19.55
CA PRO A 40 -1.60 -0.78 -20.82
C PRO A 40 -0.07 -0.69 -20.72
N TYR A 41 0.47 -0.35 -19.54
CA TYR A 41 1.90 -0.09 -19.33
C TYR A 41 2.44 -0.76 -18.08
N VAL A 42 3.65 -1.33 -18.16
CA VAL A 42 4.36 -1.91 -17.00
C VAL A 42 4.75 -0.85 -15.96
N GLN A 43 4.79 0.42 -16.38
CA GLN A 43 5.15 1.56 -15.53
C GLN A 43 4.24 1.69 -14.30
N THR A 44 2.98 1.26 -14.39
CA THR A 44 2.07 1.25 -13.24
C THR A 44 2.61 0.40 -12.09
N VAL A 45 3.18 -0.77 -12.38
CA VAL A 45 3.78 -1.65 -11.37
C VAL A 45 5.05 -1.01 -10.78
N TYR A 46 5.89 -0.38 -11.60
CA TYR A 46 7.07 0.33 -11.11
C TYR A 46 6.73 1.56 -10.27
N ASN A 47 5.61 2.23 -10.54
CA ASN A 47 5.14 3.35 -9.73
C ASN A 47 4.76 2.89 -8.32
N TRP A 48 4.20 1.69 -8.16
CA TRP A 48 3.95 1.10 -6.85
C TRP A 48 5.26 0.83 -6.10
N PHE A 49 6.26 0.25 -6.78
CA PHE A 49 7.57 -0.02 -6.14
C PHE A 49 8.29 1.23 -5.66
N ALA A 50 8.02 2.38 -6.30
CA ALA A 50 8.60 3.67 -5.97
C ALA A 50 7.68 4.54 -5.10
N GLY A 51 6.63 3.96 -4.50
CA GLY A 51 5.72 4.67 -3.59
C GLY A 51 4.93 5.83 -4.22
N LYS A 52 4.90 5.94 -5.56
CA LYS A 52 4.27 7.08 -6.25
C LYS A 52 2.75 7.07 -6.13
N ASN A 53 2.17 5.87 -6.09
CA ASN A 53 0.74 5.65 -5.91
C ASN A 53 0.48 4.25 -5.36
N MET A 54 -0.71 4.05 -4.83
CA MET A 54 -1.17 2.74 -4.37
C MET A 54 -1.81 1.92 -5.50
N PRO A 55 -1.71 0.58 -5.46
CA PRO A 55 -2.66 -0.27 -6.16
C PRO A 55 -4.09 0.05 -5.68
N THR A 56 -5.06 0.05 -6.60
CA THR A 56 -6.49 0.11 -6.22
C THR A 56 -6.87 -1.11 -5.40
N ILE A 57 -8.03 -1.07 -4.73
CA ILE A 57 -8.55 -2.22 -3.97
C ILE A 57 -8.69 -3.44 -4.90
N ASP A 58 -9.21 -3.28 -6.11
CA ASP A 58 -9.32 -4.38 -7.08
C ASP A 58 -7.96 -5.01 -7.40
N ASN A 59 -6.93 -4.17 -7.57
CA ASN A 59 -5.57 -4.65 -7.80
C ASN A 59 -5.00 -5.37 -6.58
N LEU A 60 -5.32 -4.92 -5.36
CA LEU A 60 -4.92 -5.58 -4.12
C LEU A 60 -5.58 -6.96 -3.97
N VAL A 61 -6.85 -7.11 -4.35
CA VAL A 61 -7.53 -8.41 -4.36
C VAL A 61 -6.83 -9.39 -5.31
N VAL A 62 -6.49 -8.93 -6.51
CA VAL A 62 -5.76 -9.75 -7.50
C VAL A 62 -4.34 -10.07 -7.01
N LEU A 63 -3.64 -9.09 -6.45
CA LEU A 63 -2.32 -9.29 -5.85
C LEU A 63 -2.35 -10.31 -4.71
N ALA A 64 -3.33 -10.23 -3.80
CA ALA A 64 -3.49 -11.17 -2.69
C ALA A 64 -3.63 -12.60 -3.19
N GLN A 65 -4.44 -12.82 -4.23
CA GLN A 65 -4.63 -14.13 -4.83
C GLN A 65 -3.36 -14.67 -5.49
N ILE A 66 -2.69 -13.85 -6.31
CA ILE A 66 -1.48 -14.23 -7.05
C ILE A 66 -0.30 -14.45 -6.10
N LEU A 67 -0.16 -13.57 -5.12
CA LEU A 67 0.90 -13.61 -4.12
C LEU A 67 0.54 -14.53 -2.95
N GLY A 68 -0.61 -15.21 -2.96
CA GLY A 68 -1.08 -16.14 -1.94
C GLY A 68 -0.81 -15.67 -0.51
N VAL A 69 -1.19 -14.42 -0.23
CA VAL A 69 -1.14 -13.76 1.08
C VAL A 69 -2.38 -12.88 1.20
N PRO A 70 -2.91 -12.64 2.41
CA PRO A 70 -4.03 -11.71 2.58
C PRO A 70 -3.60 -10.26 2.29
N MET A 71 -4.58 -9.39 2.00
CA MET A 71 -4.29 -8.00 1.57
C MET A 71 -3.56 -7.17 2.63
N ASP A 72 -3.83 -7.42 3.91
CA ASP A 72 -3.20 -6.76 5.05
C ASP A 72 -1.71 -7.11 5.19
N GLU A 73 -1.26 -8.26 4.68
CA GLU A 73 0.18 -8.58 4.58
C GLU A 73 0.89 -7.82 3.45
N ILE A 74 0.13 -7.32 2.47
CA ILE A 74 0.67 -6.54 1.34
C ILE A 74 0.85 -5.07 1.75
N VAL A 75 -0.12 -4.51 2.47
CA VAL A 75 -0.09 -3.09 2.87
C VAL A 75 0.70 -2.88 4.15
N VAL A 76 1.53 -1.85 4.17
CA VAL A 76 2.29 -1.44 5.35
C VAL A 76 1.66 -0.16 5.90
N THR A 77 1.45 -0.13 7.21
CA THR A 77 0.93 1.04 7.92
C THR A 77 1.93 1.57 8.92
N THR A 78 1.93 2.87 9.12
CA THR A 78 2.60 3.57 10.22
C THR A 78 1.57 4.30 11.06
N MET A 79 1.90 4.59 12.32
CA MET A 79 1.01 5.30 13.22
C MET A 79 1.35 6.80 13.21
N VAL A 80 0.34 7.64 13.10
CA VAL A 80 0.46 9.08 13.30
C VAL A 80 -0.37 9.50 14.50
N GLU A 81 0.18 10.38 15.31
CA GLU A 81 -0.56 11.05 16.38
C GLU A 81 -1.50 12.08 15.77
N VAL A 82 -2.73 12.09 16.30
CA VAL A 82 -3.79 13.00 15.88
C VAL A 82 -4.42 13.57 17.13
N ASP A 83 -4.38 14.88 17.26
CA ASP A 83 -5.04 15.58 18.35
C ASP A 83 -6.46 15.98 17.92
N ILE A 84 -7.43 15.72 18.80
CA ILE A 84 -8.81 16.14 18.62
C ILE A 84 -9.12 17.21 19.66
N GLU A 85 -9.40 18.42 19.18
CA GLU A 85 -9.78 19.58 19.99
C GLU A 85 -11.14 20.10 19.51
N GLU A 86 -12.12 20.22 20.42
CA GLU A 86 -13.46 20.77 20.14
C GLU A 86 -14.16 20.17 18.89
N GLY A 87 -13.89 18.89 18.59
CA GLY A 87 -14.47 18.19 17.43
C GLY A 87 -13.75 18.44 16.10
N ARG A 88 -12.58 19.10 16.10
CA ARG A 88 -11.71 19.29 14.93
C ARG A 88 -10.41 18.50 15.10
N VAL A 89 -9.91 17.98 13.98
CA VAL A 89 -8.62 17.30 13.92
C VAL A 89 -7.51 18.34 13.75
N VAL A 90 -6.55 18.35 14.66
CA VAL A 90 -5.30 19.12 14.59
C VAL A 90 -4.13 18.15 14.45
N LEU A 91 -3.25 18.38 13.48
CA LEU A 91 -2.03 17.59 13.33
C LEU A 91 -1.06 18.03 14.43
N SER A 92 -0.55 17.08 15.21
CA SER A 92 0.52 17.34 16.17
C SER A 92 1.85 17.51 15.43
N ALA A 93 2.63 18.51 15.83
CA ALA A 93 3.97 18.81 15.30
C ALA A 93 5.05 17.92 15.94
#